data_AF-A0A8S9X584-F1
#
_entry.id   AF-A0A8S9X584-F1
#
_cell.length_a   1.000
_cell.length_b   1.000
_cell.length_c   1.000
_cell.angle_alpha   90.00
_cell.angle_beta   90.00
_cell.angle_gamma   90.00
#
_symmetry.space_group_name_H-M   'P 1'
#
loop_
_entity.id
_entity.type
_entity.pdbx_description
1 polymer ?
#
loop_
_entity_poly.entity_id
_entity_poly.type
_entity_poly.pdbx_seq_one_letter_code
_entity_poly.pdbx_strand_id
1 'polypeptide(L)'
;MAREVFALLYNDKKDAPPLFPTDSGQGYKSNKAKLGMKSVRPWKWMPFTNPARKDSAVFHHWRRVCDDGKEYPFAKFNKQVQIPTYSDAEYQAQLVAEGWTKAETDHLFELCRRFDLRFGVIRDRWDSAQFKKRSVEDLKERYYGVVTSLAKVKTGPGLPPEAKTYHFDAEHERKRKEQLLRLYTRTNEQLEEEQMLQNELRKIEARKKERDKKTQDLQKLITAADHQNEPRKVDKKFPRKKFTATTARPRIDNLSGELSSIKFPDMKGSGVTVRSQRMKLPANIGQKKMKAIEQLLQELGIEANPMPTEEMCTHFNELRSDLLLLYELKAAMTNCEFELQAMRHQYEASNPGKTLQIPKILLPDPPEGATSEEANATIKTEIIDVVGSPSHSTA
;
A
#
# COMPACT_ATOMS: atom_id res chain seq x y z
N MET A 1 18.63 22.19 -18.97
CA MET A 1 17.71 22.14 -17.80
C MET A 1 16.86 20.88 -17.97
N ALA A 2 16.88 19.95 -17.01
CA ALA A 2 16.28 18.62 -17.16
C ALA A 2 14.75 18.69 -17.22
N ARG A 3 14.13 17.84 -18.05
CA ARG A 3 12.68 17.74 -18.31
C ARG A 3 11.84 17.59 -17.03
N GLU A 4 12.45 17.07 -15.97
CA GLU A 4 11.86 16.80 -14.66
C GLU A 4 11.68 18.08 -13.81
N VAL A 5 12.53 19.10 -14.03
CA VAL A 5 12.43 20.40 -13.35
C VAL A 5 11.33 21.27 -13.98
N PHE A 6 11.05 21.08 -15.26
CA PHE A 6 10.00 21.81 -15.98
C PHE A 6 8.58 21.45 -15.50
N ALA A 7 8.38 20.22 -15.00
CA ALA A 7 7.10 19.76 -14.48
C ALA A 7 6.72 20.37 -13.12
N LEU A 8 7.68 20.97 -12.41
CA LEU A 8 7.45 21.67 -11.15
C LEU A 8 7.14 23.17 -11.34
N LEU A 9 7.35 23.69 -12.56
CA LEU A 9 7.04 25.06 -12.92
C LEU A 9 5.56 25.15 -13.34
N TYR A 10 4.74 25.36 -12.32
CA TYR A 10 3.31 25.64 -12.34
C TYR A 10 2.90 26.56 -13.51
N ASN A 11 2.27 26.02 -14.57
CA ASN A 11 1.83 26.86 -15.68
C ASN A 11 0.48 26.51 -16.31
N ASP A 12 -0.31 25.59 -15.74
CA ASP A 12 -1.62 25.29 -16.31
C ASP A 12 -2.74 25.23 -15.26
N LYS A 13 -3.86 25.88 -15.57
CA LYS A 13 -4.99 26.14 -14.64
C LYS A 13 -5.95 24.95 -14.49
N LYS A 14 -5.51 23.72 -14.73
CA LYS A 14 -6.40 22.56 -14.91
C LYS A 14 -6.18 21.36 -13.98
N ASP A 15 -5.34 21.45 -12.95
CA ASP A 15 -5.22 20.39 -11.94
C ASP A 15 -5.99 20.73 -10.64
N ALA A 16 -6.58 19.68 -10.05
CA ALA A 16 -7.42 19.75 -8.86
C ALA A 16 -6.65 20.26 -7.62
N PRO A 17 -7.31 21.03 -6.73
CA PRO A 17 -6.65 21.68 -5.60
C PRO A 17 -6.13 20.67 -4.57
N PRO A 18 -5.16 21.06 -3.71
CA PRO A 18 -4.57 20.18 -2.72
C PRO A 18 -5.63 19.56 -1.79
N LEU A 19 -5.41 18.31 -1.39
CA LEU A 19 -6.27 17.51 -0.49
C LEU A 19 -6.38 18.04 0.96
N PHE A 20 -5.96 19.28 1.21
CA PHE A 20 -6.11 19.94 2.50
C PHE A 20 -6.75 21.32 2.31
N PRO A 21 -7.82 21.64 3.05
CA PRO A 21 -8.30 23.01 3.13
C PRO A 21 -7.23 23.86 3.82
N THR A 22 -6.54 24.69 3.06
CA THR A 22 -5.85 25.85 3.66
C THR A 22 -6.91 26.92 3.85
N ASP A 23 -7.51 26.93 5.04
CA ASP A 23 -8.28 28.07 5.52
C ASP A 23 -7.34 29.27 5.69
N SER A 24 -7.15 29.97 4.59
CA SER A 24 -6.79 31.38 4.58
C SER A 24 -7.31 31.93 3.26
N GLY A 25 -8.38 32.71 3.30
CA GLY A 25 -9.04 33.33 2.14
C GLY A 25 -8.18 34.36 1.37
N GLN A 26 -6.90 34.07 1.16
CA GLN A 26 -5.98 34.85 0.33
C GLN A 26 -5.15 33.86 -0.49
N GLY A 27 -5.50 33.71 -1.77
CA GLY A 27 -4.71 32.95 -2.72
C GLY A 27 -3.26 33.44 -2.82
N TYR A 28 -2.37 32.55 -3.25
CA TYR A 28 -0.92 32.76 -3.40
C TYR A 28 -0.52 33.82 -4.46
N LYS A 29 -1.49 34.54 -5.02
CA LYS A 29 -1.27 35.76 -5.81
C LYS A 29 -2.04 36.86 -5.11
N SER A 30 -1.42 37.50 -4.12
CA SER A 30 -1.99 38.69 -3.53
C SER A 30 -2.22 39.71 -4.65
N ASN A 31 -3.47 40.16 -4.79
CA ASN A 31 -3.81 41.30 -5.62
C ASN A 31 -2.81 42.42 -5.31
N LYS A 32 -2.23 42.99 -6.38
CA LYS A 32 -1.30 44.14 -6.38
C LYS A 32 -1.40 44.92 -5.08
N ALA A 33 -0.31 44.98 -4.30
CA ALA A 33 -0.26 45.67 -3.03
C ALA A 33 -0.99 47.02 -3.16
N LYS A 34 -2.10 47.17 -2.43
CA LYS A 34 -2.81 48.45 -2.37
C LYS A 34 -1.93 49.43 -1.58
N LEU A 35 -0.96 50.02 -2.27
CA LEU A 35 -0.20 51.19 -1.82
C LEU A 35 -1.14 52.40 -1.81
N GLY A 36 -2.16 52.36 -0.94
CA GLY A 36 -2.80 53.59 -0.51
C GLY A 36 -1.84 54.38 0.35
N MET A 37 -1.97 55.71 0.38
CA MET A 37 -1.24 56.65 1.26
C MET A 37 -1.58 56.45 2.75
N LYS A 38 -1.52 55.21 3.25
CA LYS A 38 -1.62 54.94 4.67
C LYS A 38 -0.31 55.36 5.32
N SER A 39 -0.41 56.20 6.35
CA SER A 39 0.73 56.53 7.19
C SER A 39 1.44 55.25 7.64
N VAL A 40 2.77 55.25 7.53
CA VAL A 40 3.61 54.12 7.95
C VAL A 40 3.36 53.89 9.44
N ARG A 41 3.08 52.64 9.82
CA ARG A 41 2.85 52.30 11.23
C ARG A 41 4.12 52.64 12.03
N PRO A 42 4.05 53.49 13.06
CA PRO A 42 5.23 53.88 13.80
C PRO A 42 5.75 52.71 14.65
N TRP A 43 7.07 52.55 14.66
CA TRP A 43 7.78 51.58 15.46
C TRP A 43 8.69 52.29 16.45
N LYS A 44 8.85 51.72 17.65
CA LYS A 44 9.81 52.17 18.65
C LYS A 44 10.61 51.00 19.18
N TRP A 45 11.88 51.27 19.48
CA TRP A 45 12.74 50.36 20.21
C TRP A 45 12.29 50.36 21.67
N MET A 46 11.81 49.22 22.17
CA MET A 46 11.24 49.13 23.52
C MET A 46 11.90 48.04 24.35
N PRO A 47 12.11 48.31 25.65
CA PRO A 47 12.43 47.25 26.60
C PRO A 47 11.22 46.33 26.77
N PHE A 48 11.46 45.04 26.98
CA PHE A 48 10.45 44.06 27.34
C PHE A 48 11.05 42.99 28.24
N THR A 49 10.23 42.46 29.14
CA THR A 49 10.53 41.26 29.89
C THR A 49 9.86 40.06 29.22
N ASN A 50 10.46 38.88 29.32
CA ASN A 50 9.84 37.64 28.86
C ASN A 50 9.29 36.88 30.08
N PRO A 51 7.95 36.86 30.29
CA PRO A 51 7.30 36.14 31.39
C PRO A 51 7.66 34.65 31.47
N ALA A 52 8.08 34.07 30.34
CA ALA A 52 8.51 32.68 30.27
C ALA A 52 9.86 32.41 30.97
N ARG A 53 10.62 33.46 31.32
CA ARG A 53 11.90 33.36 32.02
C ARG A 53 11.73 33.65 33.51
N LYS A 54 12.62 33.10 34.33
CA LYS A 54 12.63 33.26 35.79
C LYS A 54 13.64 34.29 36.29
N ASP A 55 14.48 34.82 35.41
CA ASP A 55 15.63 35.67 35.75
C ASP A 55 15.35 37.17 35.60
N SER A 56 14.09 37.57 35.36
CA SER A 56 13.66 38.96 35.19
C SER A 56 14.50 39.77 34.17
N ALA A 57 15.15 39.08 33.22
CA ALA A 57 16.01 39.72 32.23
C ALA A 57 15.20 40.65 31.32
N VAL A 58 15.71 41.87 31.13
CA VAL A 58 15.13 42.89 30.25
C VAL A 58 15.84 42.86 28.90
N PHE A 59 15.08 42.61 27.85
CA PHE A 59 15.54 42.61 26.47
C PHE A 59 14.96 43.80 25.72
N HIS A 60 15.45 44.08 24.52
CA HIS A 60 14.92 45.14 23.68
C HIS A 60 14.59 44.61 22.29
N HIS A 61 13.50 45.09 21.70
CA HIS A 61 13.17 44.83 20.29
C HIS A 61 12.27 45.92 19.70
N TRP A 62 12.21 45.98 18.36
CA TRP A 62 11.29 46.86 17.66
C TRP A 62 9.86 46.38 17.81
N ARG A 63 8.99 47.27 18.33
CA ARG A 63 7.55 47.03 18.43
C ARG A 63 6.78 48.21 17.86
N ARG A 64 5.54 47.94 17.44
CA ARG A 64 4.61 48.99 17.04
C ARG A 64 4.23 49.82 18.25
N VAL A 65 4.06 51.13 18.07
CA VAL A 65 3.65 52.04 19.17
C VAL A 65 2.31 51.60 19.79
N CYS A 66 1.38 51.06 18.99
CA CYS A 66 0.09 50.54 19.47
C CYS A 66 0.18 49.24 20.28
N ASP A 67 1.34 48.59 20.30
CA ASP A 67 1.60 47.36 21.04
C ASP A 67 2.43 47.62 22.32
N ASP A 68 2.57 48.89 22.69
CA ASP A 68 3.16 49.29 23.96
C ASP A 68 2.35 48.77 25.15
N GLY A 69 3.04 48.34 26.20
CA GLY A 69 2.44 47.72 27.37
C GLY A 69 1.88 46.30 27.17
N LYS A 70 1.83 45.76 25.94
CA LYS A 70 1.39 44.37 25.73
C LYS A 70 2.45 43.38 26.22
N GLU A 71 1.99 42.27 26.78
CA GLU A 71 2.88 41.15 27.15
C GLU A 71 3.64 40.63 25.92
N TYR A 72 4.86 40.10 26.13
CA TYR A 72 5.67 39.55 25.05
C TYR A 72 4.93 38.41 24.33
N PRO A 73 4.55 38.58 23.04
CA PRO A 73 3.60 37.67 22.40
C PRO A 73 4.11 36.23 22.27
N PHE A 74 5.42 36.02 22.32
CA PHE A 74 6.02 34.69 22.18
C PHE A 74 6.15 33.93 23.51
N ALA A 75 5.91 34.58 24.66
CA ALA A 75 5.95 33.93 25.96
C ALA A 75 4.98 32.74 26.05
N LYS A 76 3.80 32.88 25.43
CA LYS A 76 2.77 31.82 25.34
C LYS A 76 3.23 30.54 24.62
N PHE A 77 4.31 30.61 23.83
CA PHE A 77 4.84 29.44 23.12
C PHE A 77 5.90 28.67 23.93
N ASN A 78 6.26 29.14 25.13
CA ASN A 78 7.13 28.40 26.02
C ASN A 78 6.39 27.21 26.66
N LYS A 79 6.23 26.13 25.89
CA LYS A 79 5.68 24.87 26.37
C LYS A 79 6.77 24.09 27.09
N GLN A 80 6.58 23.84 28.38
CA GLN A 80 7.52 23.10 29.22
C GLN A 80 7.21 21.60 29.17
N VAL A 81 8.24 20.78 29.03
CA VAL A 81 8.10 19.32 29.06
C VAL A 81 7.97 18.87 30.51
N GLN A 82 6.94 18.09 30.80
CA GLN A 82 6.74 17.52 32.13
C GLN A 82 7.63 16.28 32.29
N ILE A 83 8.55 16.32 33.25
CA ILE A 83 9.46 15.21 33.55
C ILE A 83 9.00 14.52 34.83
N PRO A 84 8.75 13.19 34.82
CA PRO A 84 8.36 12.46 36.02
C PRO A 84 9.41 12.55 37.12
N THR A 85 8.95 12.56 38.37
CA THR A 85 9.79 12.43 39.56
C THR A 85 9.56 11.08 40.20
N TYR A 86 10.57 10.55 40.88
CA TYR A 86 10.46 9.31 41.65
C TYR A 86 11.14 9.49 43.02
N SER A 87 10.64 8.74 43.99
CA SER A 87 11.20 8.61 45.34
C SER A 87 12.23 7.49 45.41
N ASP A 88 13.01 7.47 46.49
CA ASP A 88 14.00 6.42 46.71
C ASP A 88 13.35 5.03 46.87
N ALA A 89 12.16 4.96 47.47
CA ALA A 89 11.40 3.72 47.58
C ALA A 89 10.96 3.18 46.21
N GLU A 90 10.45 4.06 45.33
CA GLU A 90 10.09 3.69 43.95
C GLU A 90 11.33 3.23 43.15
N TYR A 91 12.47 3.89 43.37
CA TYR A 91 13.72 3.51 42.71
C TYR A 91 14.13 2.09 43.07
N GLN A 92 14.18 1.77 44.37
CA GLN A 92 14.59 0.44 44.84
C GLN A 92 13.59 -0.65 44.43
N ALA A 93 12.30 -0.33 44.39
CA ALA A 93 11.28 -1.31 44.04
C ALA A 93 11.31 -1.72 42.56
N GLN A 94 11.53 -0.79 41.63
CA GLN A 94 11.27 -1.05 40.20
C GLN A 94 12.21 -0.39 39.19
N LEU A 95 13.12 0.51 39.64
CA LEU A 95 13.98 1.27 38.72
C LEU A 95 15.45 0.82 38.75
N VAL A 96 15.81 -0.14 39.61
CA VAL A 96 17.14 -0.74 39.60
C VAL A 96 17.38 -1.41 38.26
N ALA A 97 18.48 -1.09 37.59
CA ALA A 97 18.88 -1.69 36.33
C ALA A 97 20.36 -2.02 36.32
N GLU A 98 20.71 -3.08 35.61
CA GLU A 98 22.10 -3.50 35.48
C GLU A 98 22.94 -2.42 34.79
N GLY A 99 24.10 -2.13 35.37
CA GLY A 99 25.01 -1.11 34.84
C GLY A 99 24.50 0.32 34.97
N TRP A 100 23.47 0.60 35.77
CA TRP A 100 23.00 1.95 36.10
C TRP A 100 22.90 2.15 37.61
N THR A 101 23.60 3.17 38.11
CA THR A 101 23.47 3.59 39.51
C THR A 101 22.32 4.58 39.69
N LYS A 102 21.86 4.73 40.95
CA LYS A 102 20.86 5.75 41.29
C LYS A 102 21.37 7.14 41.00
N ALA A 103 22.63 7.44 41.37
CA ALA A 103 23.26 8.73 41.11
C ALA A 103 23.30 9.07 39.61
N GLU A 104 23.65 8.11 38.74
CA GLU A 104 23.60 8.31 37.28
C GLU A 104 22.17 8.59 36.80
N THR A 105 21.18 7.88 37.35
CA THR A 105 19.77 8.06 36.95
C THR A 105 19.23 9.42 37.41
N ASP A 106 19.55 9.83 38.64
CA ASP A 106 19.18 11.11 39.20
C ASP A 106 19.80 12.26 38.40
N HIS A 107 21.08 12.13 38.05
CA HIS A 107 21.78 13.08 37.18
C HIS A 107 21.13 13.17 35.79
N LEU A 108 20.80 12.04 35.17
CA LEU A 108 20.08 12.01 33.90
C LEU A 108 18.75 12.77 33.99
N PHE A 109 17.94 12.50 35.02
CA PHE A 109 16.63 13.17 35.19
C PHE A 109 16.77 14.67 35.49
N GLU A 110 17.83 15.08 36.20
CA GLU A 110 18.16 16.49 36.38
C GLU A 110 18.48 17.17 35.05
N LEU A 111 19.33 16.56 34.22
CA LEU A 111 19.65 17.07 32.89
C LEU A 111 18.42 17.09 31.98
N CYS A 112 17.56 16.07 32.05
CA CYS A 112 16.29 16.03 31.32
C CYS A 112 15.38 17.22 31.66
N ARG A 113 15.30 17.60 32.95
CA ARG A 113 14.56 18.79 33.42
C ARG A 113 15.21 20.10 32.99
N ARG A 114 16.54 20.17 33.02
CA ARG A 114 17.28 21.40 32.70
C ARG A 114 17.33 21.69 31.20
N PHE A 115 17.27 20.65 30.36
CA PHE A 115 17.48 20.76 28.92
C PHE A 115 16.30 20.22 28.09
N ASP A 116 15.10 20.13 28.66
CA ASP A 116 13.86 19.81 27.96
C ASP A 116 13.93 18.56 27.06
N LEU A 117 14.52 17.47 27.57
CA LEU A 117 14.76 16.21 26.82
C LEU A 117 15.58 16.36 25.52
N ARG A 118 16.37 17.42 25.37
CA ARG A 118 17.28 17.58 24.24
C ARG A 118 18.49 16.67 24.42
N PHE A 119 18.33 15.37 24.14
CA PHE A 119 19.34 14.34 24.41
C PHE A 119 20.73 14.60 23.81
N GLY A 120 20.82 15.35 22.69
CA GLY A 120 22.12 15.78 22.15
C GLY A 120 22.87 16.71 23.11
N VAL A 121 22.16 17.66 23.75
CA VAL A 121 22.72 18.56 24.78
C VAL A 121 22.96 17.80 26.08
N ILE A 122 22.06 16.91 26.47
CA ILE A 122 22.21 16.09 27.68
C ILE A 122 23.48 15.23 27.58
N ARG A 123 23.71 14.59 26.43
CA ARG A 123 24.93 13.81 26.19
C ARG A 123 26.20 14.65 26.17
N ASP A 124 26.13 15.88 25.67
CA ASP A 124 27.24 16.86 25.72
C ASP A 124 27.57 17.29 27.17
N ARG A 125 26.55 17.50 28.00
CA ARG A 125 26.66 17.93 29.40
C ARG A 125 26.73 16.79 30.41
N TRP A 126 26.86 15.56 29.94
CA TRP A 126 26.99 14.38 30.79
C TRP A 126 28.29 14.42 31.57
N ASP A 127 28.22 14.26 32.90
CA ASP A 127 29.42 14.22 33.74
C ASP A 127 30.20 12.91 33.52
N SER A 128 31.05 12.93 32.49
CA SER A 128 31.89 11.81 32.10
C SER A 128 33.12 11.64 33.00
N ALA A 129 33.35 12.57 33.95
CA ALA A 129 34.42 12.46 34.94
C ALA A 129 33.95 11.61 36.14
N GLN A 130 32.69 11.79 36.55
CA GLN A 130 32.09 11.02 37.64
C GLN A 130 31.44 9.72 37.17
N PHE A 131 30.88 9.70 35.96
CA PHE A 131 30.10 8.57 35.47
C PHE A 131 30.69 7.96 34.20
N LYS A 132 30.30 6.70 33.93
CA LYS A 132 30.66 6.03 32.68
C LYS A 132 30.13 6.83 31.50
N LYS A 133 30.93 6.94 30.44
CA LYS A 133 30.51 7.58 29.18
C LYS A 133 29.34 6.81 28.56
N ARG A 134 28.27 7.51 28.21
CA ARG A 134 27.05 6.95 27.61
C ARG A 134 26.81 7.50 26.21
N SER A 135 26.24 6.67 25.34
CA SER A 135 25.70 7.12 24.05
C SER A 135 24.35 7.81 24.24
N VAL A 136 23.86 8.54 23.22
CA VAL A 136 22.53 9.17 23.27
C VAL A 136 21.44 8.11 23.42
N GLU A 137 21.66 6.97 22.79
CA GLU A 137 20.77 5.82 22.75
C GLU A 137 20.65 5.19 24.14
N ASP A 138 21.78 5.02 24.86
CA ASP A 138 21.76 4.49 26.25
C ASP A 138 21.03 5.43 27.22
N LEU A 139 21.22 6.75 27.08
CA LEU A 139 20.53 7.75 27.90
C LEU A 139 19.02 7.73 27.65
N LYS A 140 18.60 7.60 26.38
CA LYS A 140 17.19 7.49 26.01
C LYS A 140 16.57 6.20 26.53
N GLU A 141 17.25 5.07 26.35
CA GLU A 141 16.82 3.76 26.84
C GLU A 141 16.56 3.80 28.34
N ARG A 142 17.51 4.35 29.12
CA ARG A 142 17.34 4.50 30.56
C ARG A 142 16.16 5.40 30.91
N TYR A 143 16.06 6.58 30.28
CA TYR A 143 14.99 7.52 30.56
C TYR A 143 13.61 6.91 30.28
N TYR A 144 13.40 6.38 29.08
CA TYR A 144 12.11 5.80 28.69
C TYR A 144 11.81 4.50 29.45
N GLY A 145 12.82 3.70 29.80
CA GLY A 145 12.65 2.54 30.67
C GLY A 145 12.11 2.93 32.05
N VAL A 146 12.69 3.98 32.67
CA VAL A 146 12.19 4.50 33.95
C VAL A 146 10.77 5.05 33.83
N VAL A 147 10.49 5.86 32.79
CA VAL A 147 9.15 6.42 32.54
C VAL A 147 8.11 5.31 32.38
N THR A 148 8.42 4.27 31.62
CA THR A 148 7.54 3.12 31.40
C THR A 148 7.33 2.31 32.67
N SER A 149 8.36 2.09 33.48
CA SER A 149 8.21 1.41 34.77
C SER A 149 7.34 2.22 35.73
N LEU A 150 7.55 3.54 35.84
CA LEU A 150 6.75 4.40 36.71
C LEU A 150 5.28 4.47 36.25
N ALA A 151 5.02 4.50 34.94
CA ALA A 151 3.66 4.54 34.40
C ALA A 151 2.81 3.30 34.77
N LYS A 152 3.45 2.18 35.15
CA LYS A 152 2.75 0.95 35.59
C LYS A 152 2.26 1.02 37.04
N VAL A 153 2.81 1.91 37.85
CA VAL A 153 2.51 1.99 39.29
C VAL A 153 1.89 3.31 39.73
N LYS A 154 2.01 4.35 38.91
CA LYS A 154 1.38 5.63 39.20
C LYS A 154 0.94 6.36 37.94
N THR A 155 -0.10 7.17 38.12
CA THR A 155 -0.51 8.18 37.15
C THR A 155 -0.02 9.55 37.62
N GLY A 156 0.53 10.36 36.71
CA GLY A 156 1.02 11.69 37.06
C GLY A 156 1.52 12.50 35.86
N PRO A 157 1.84 13.79 36.07
CA PRO A 157 2.37 14.66 35.01
C PRO A 157 3.65 14.09 34.42
N GLY A 158 3.75 14.08 33.09
CA GLY A 158 4.92 13.57 32.36
C GLY A 158 4.97 12.05 32.18
N LEU A 159 4.03 11.30 32.77
CA LEU A 159 3.87 9.87 32.51
C LEU A 159 2.84 9.66 31.39
N PRO A 160 3.06 8.68 30.50
CA PRO A 160 2.05 8.30 29.52
C PRO A 160 0.80 7.75 30.22
N PRO A 161 -0.41 7.95 29.65
CA PRO A 161 -1.62 7.29 30.12
C PRO A 161 -1.43 5.77 30.12
N GLU A 162 -1.95 5.09 31.13
CA GLU A 162 -1.80 3.64 31.38
C GLU A 162 -2.03 2.75 30.14
N ALA A 163 -2.84 3.21 29.19
CA ALA A 163 -3.17 2.51 27.95
C ALA A 163 -2.08 2.56 26.85
N LYS A 164 -1.02 3.37 26.98
CA LYS A 164 0.03 3.51 25.94
C LYS A 164 1.42 3.25 26.48
N THR A 165 1.84 2.00 26.39
CA THR A 165 3.23 1.60 26.63
C THR A 165 4.07 2.00 25.42
N TYR A 166 4.91 3.02 25.58
CA TYR A 166 5.90 3.40 24.58
C TYR A 166 7.21 2.65 24.85
N HIS A 167 7.64 1.81 23.91
CA HIS A 167 8.91 1.09 23.98
C HIS A 167 9.95 1.78 23.09
N PHE A 168 11.09 2.16 23.66
CA PHE A 168 12.23 2.69 22.91
C PHE A 168 13.18 1.55 22.58
N ASP A 169 13.35 1.25 21.30
CA ASP A 169 14.31 0.24 20.81
C ASP A 169 15.67 0.88 20.55
N ALA A 170 16.58 0.75 21.51
CA ALA A 170 17.92 1.31 21.43
C ALA A 170 18.79 0.64 20.37
N GLU A 171 18.64 -0.68 20.18
CA GLU A 171 19.38 -1.46 19.18
C GLU A 171 18.98 -1.07 17.76
N HIS A 172 17.68 -0.88 17.52
CA HIS A 172 17.19 -0.38 16.24
C HIS A 172 17.75 1.01 15.93
N GLU A 173 17.69 1.95 16.86
CA GLU A 173 18.20 3.31 16.64
C GLU A 173 19.72 3.33 16.43
N ARG A 174 20.46 2.48 17.14
CA ARG A 174 21.92 2.31 16.94
C ARG A 174 22.24 1.81 15.54
N LYS A 175 21.57 0.75 15.08
CA LYS A 175 21.73 0.21 13.71
C LYS A 175 21.35 1.23 12.63
N ARG A 176 20.24 1.94 12.83
CA ARG A 176 19.79 3.00 11.92
C ARG A 176 20.84 4.11 11.79
N LYS A 177 21.40 4.57 12.91
CA LYS A 177 22.44 5.61 12.92
C LYS A 177 23.73 5.13 12.29
N GLU A 178 24.11 3.88 12.50
CA GLU A 178 25.26 3.27 11.85
C GLU A 178 25.09 3.21 10.32
N GLN A 179 23.92 2.80 9.83
CA GLN A 179 23.62 2.80 8.39
C GLN A 179 23.68 4.19 7.78
N LEU A 180 23.11 5.18 8.46
CA LEU A 180 23.15 6.57 8.02
C LEU A 180 24.59 7.10 7.99
N LEU A 181 25.39 6.77 9.00
CA LEU A 181 26.80 7.16 9.05
C LEU A 181 27.58 6.53 7.90
N ARG A 182 27.38 5.23 7.61
CA ARG A 182 28.01 4.55 6.48
C ARG A 182 27.73 5.24 5.15
N LEU A 183 26.49 5.69 4.94
CA LEU A 183 26.12 6.45 3.73
C LEU A 183 26.76 7.84 3.72
N TYR A 184 26.80 8.51 4.87
CA TYR A 184 27.37 9.85 5.00
C TYR A 184 28.89 9.88 4.79
N THR A 185 29.60 8.87 5.29
CA THR A 185 31.07 8.77 5.18
C THR A 185 31.53 8.08 3.89
N ARG A 186 30.60 7.76 2.98
CA ARG A 186 30.91 7.04 1.75
C ARG A 186 31.79 7.89 0.83
N THR A 187 32.91 7.32 0.37
CA THR A 187 33.82 8.01 -0.54
C THR A 187 33.42 7.83 -2.01
N ASN A 188 33.92 8.70 -2.89
CA ASN A 188 33.70 8.58 -4.33
C ASN A 188 34.29 7.27 -4.90
N GLU A 189 35.44 6.83 -4.41
CA GLU A 189 36.06 5.55 -4.83
C GLU A 189 35.14 4.35 -4.49
N GLN A 190 34.54 4.35 -3.29
CA GLN A 190 33.57 3.33 -2.89
C GLN A 190 32.27 3.40 -3.71
N LEU A 191 31.90 4.58 -4.21
CA LEU A 191 30.77 4.73 -5.15
C LEU A 191 31.08 4.08 -6.50
N GLU A 192 32.25 4.36 -7.06
CA GLU A 192 32.70 3.81 -8.34
C GLU A 192 32.90 2.29 -8.26
N GLU A 193 33.52 1.79 -7.19
CA GLU A 193 33.71 0.36 -6.96
C GLU A 193 32.37 -0.37 -6.83
N GLU A 194 31.42 0.14 -6.03
CA GLU A 194 30.10 -0.48 -5.92
C GLU A 194 29.36 -0.47 -7.27
N GLN A 195 29.48 0.61 -8.04
CA GLN A 195 28.88 0.69 -9.37
C GLN A 195 29.49 -0.33 -10.33
N MET A 196 30.81 -0.55 -10.26
CA MET A 196 31.50 -1.59 -11.01
C MET A 196 31.01 -2.99 -10.61
N LEU A 197 30.95 -3.28 -9.31
CA LEU A 197 30.46 -4.55 -8.77
C LEU A 197 29.01 -4.81 -9.17
N GLN A 198 28.14 -3.81 -9.12
CA GLN A 198 26.74 -3.93 -9.58
C GLN A 198 26.65 -4.24 -11.09
N ASN A 199 27.54 -3.67 -11.89
CA ASN A 199 27.60 -3.95 -13.33
C ASN A 199 28.10 -5.38 -13.59
N GLU A 200 29.12 -5.83 -12.86
CA GLU A 200 29.62 -7.21 -12.95
C GLU A 200 28.57 -8.23 -12.47
N LEU A 201 27.86 -7.94 -11.38
CA LEU A 201 26.75 -8.77 -10.90
C LEU A 201 25.68 -8.94 -11.98
N ARG A 202 25.26 -7.84 -12.63
CA ARG A 202 24.31 -7.89 -13.75
C ARG A 202 24.81 -8.75 -14.92
N LYS A 203 26.11 -8.68 -15.25
CA LYS A 203 26.71 -9.53 -16.29
C LYS A 203 26.66 -11.01 -15.89
N ILE A 204 26.96 -11.33 -14.62
CA ILE A 204 26.91 -12.70 -14.10
C ILE A 204 25.49 -13.24 -14.13
N GLU A 205 24.50 -12.45 -13.68
CA GLU A 205 23.08 -12.83 -13.70
C GLU A 205 22.58 -13.07 -15.14
N ALA A 206 22.97 -12.22 -16.09
CA ALA A 206 22.62 -12.40 -17.50
C ALA A 206 23.21 -13.70 -18.08
N ARG A 207 24.49 -13.98 -17.82
CA ARG A 207 25.14 -15.24 -18.25
C ARG A 207 24.52 -16.47 -17.59
N LYS A 208 24.14 -16.37 -16.31
CA LYS A 208 23.44 -17.45 -15.61
C LYS A 208 22.09 -17.73 -16.28
N LYS A 209 21.29 -16.70 -16.54
CA LYS A 209 20.00 -16.81 -17.23
C LYS A 209 20.13 -17.40 -18.64
N GLU A 210 21.17 -17.03 -19.39
CA GLU A 210 21.44 -17.57 -20.72
C GLU A 210 21.80 -19.07 -20.65
N ARG A 211 22.64 -19.47 -19.70
CA ARG A 211 22.96 -20.89 -19.47
C ARG A 211 21.72 -21.68 -19.07
N ASP A 212 20.92 -21.16 -18.14
CA ASP A 212 19.68 -21.82 -17.70
C ASP A 212 18.71 -22.00 -18.87
N LYS A 213 18.59 -21.01 -19.76
CA LYS A 213 17.79 -21.11 -20.99
C LYS A 213 18.35 -22.18 -21.94
N LYS A 214 19.65 -22.20 -22.19
CA LYS A 214 20.31 -23.21 -23.04
C LYS A 214 20.11 -24.62 -22.51
N THR A 215 20.23 -24.81 -21.19
CA THR A 215 19.99 -26.11 -20.55
C THR A 215 18.51 -26.53 -20.67
N GLN A 216 17.57 -25.60 -20.48
CA GLN A 216 16.14 -25.87 -20.69
C GLN A 216 15.83 -26.24 -22.13
N ASP A 217 16.39 -25.53 -23.11
CA ASP A 217 16.17 -25.81 -24.54
C ASP A 217 16.79 -27.16 -24.93
N LEU A 218 17.98 -27.49 -24.42
CA LEU A 218 18.60 -28.81 -24.61
C LEU A 218 17.75 -29.93 -23.99
N GLN A 219 17.21 -29.72 -22.79
CA GLN A 219 16.36 -30.70 -22.12
C GLN A 219 15.06 -30.95 -22.91
N LYS A 220 14.45 -29.90 -23.49
CA LYS A 220 13.30 -30.04 -24.39
C LYS A 220 13.62 -30.84 -25.65
N LEU A 221 14.80 -30.62 -26.24
CA LEU A 221 15.28 -31.38 -27.40
C LEU A 221 15.46 -32.87 -27.09
N ILE A 222 16.04 -33.21 -25.93
CA ILE A 222 16.17 -34.60 -25.47
C ILE A 222 14.79 -35.24 -25.29
N THR A 223 13.87 -34.59 -24.57
CA THR A 223 12.51 -35.10 -24.37
C THR A 223 11.76 -35.28 -25.70
N ALA A 224 11.91 -34.35 -26.66
CA ALA A 224 11.29 -34.47 -27.97
C ALA A 224 11.87 -35.64 -28.80
N ALA A 225 13.17 -35.92 -28.67
CA ALA A 225 13.82 -37.06 -29.32
C ALA A 225 13.38 -38.40 -28.72
N ASP A 226 13.25 -38.49 -27.39
CA ASP A 226 12.76 -39.69 -26.70
C ASP A 226 11.31 -40.02 -27.11
N HIS A 227 10.47 -39.01 -27.35
CA HIS A 227 9.10 -39.22 -27.87
C HIS A 227 9.04 -39.67 -29.35
N GLN A 228 10.10 -39.47 -30.13
CA GLN A 228 10.16 -39.96 -31.52
C GLN A 228 10.65 -41.42 -31.63
N ASN A 229 11.25 -41.97 -30.58
CA ASN A 229 11.88 -43.30 -30.63
C ASN A 229 10.98 -44.45 -30.16
N GLU A 230 9.68 -44.21 -29.95
CA GLU A 230 8.68 -45.27 -29.77
C GLU A 230 8.38 -45.96 -31.12
N PRO A 231 8.64 -47.27 -31.27
CA PRO A 231 8.48 -47.96 -32.54
C PRO A 231 7.00 -48.13 -32.89
N ARG A 232 6.53 -47.35 -33.86
CA ARG A 232 5.22 -47.54 -34.50
C ARG A 232 5.16 -48.91 -35.17
N LYS A 233 4.38 -49.82 -34.60
CA LYS A 233 3.90 -51.01 -35.32
C LYS A 233 3.06 -50.57 -36.51
N VAL A 234 3.47 -51.06 -37.69
CA VAL A 234 2.84 -50.85 -38.98
C VAL A 234 1.70 -51.86 -39.13
N ASP A 235 0.47 -51.39 -39.30
CA ASP A 235 -0.59 -52.18 -39.91
C ASP A 235 -1.27 -51.40 -41.03
N LYS A 236 -1.20 -51.98 -42.24
CA LYS A 236 -1.79 -51.50 -43.49
C LYS A 236 -3.28 -51.83 -43.52
N LYS A 237 -4.16 -50.85 -43.79
CA LYS A 237 -5.37 -51.02 -44.64
C LYS A 237 -5.72 -49.72 -45.41
N PHE A 238 -6.15 -49.92 -46.66
CA PHE A 238 -6.45 -48.96 -47.73
C PHE A 238 -7.66 -48.03 -47.47
N PRO A 239 -7.84 -46.95 -48.26
CA PRO A 239 -8.61 -45.77 -47.90
C PRO A 239 -10.07 -45.84 -48.37
N ARG A 240 -11.00 -45.36 -47.53
CA ARG A 240 -12.32 -44.90 -47.97
C ARG A 240 -12.51 -43.46 -47.49
N LYS A 241 -12.65 -42.55 -48.46
CA LYS A 241 -13.04 -41.15 -48.25
C LYS A 241 -14.38 -41.12 -47.51
N LYS A 242 -14.39 -40.51 -46.33
CA LYS A 242 -15.60 -39.95 -45.71
C LYS A 242 -15.27 -38.59 -45.12
N PHE A 243 -16.21 -37.68 -45.33
CA PHE A 243 -16.21 -36.27 -44.97
C PHE A 243 -15.90 -36.05 -43.49
N THR A 244 -15.17 -34.95 -43.24
CA THR A 244 -14.83 -34.40 -41.94
C THR A 244 -16.07 -33.86 -41.23
N ALA A 245 -16.38 -34.43 -40.07
CA ALA A 245 -17.12 -33.75 -39.01
C ALA A 245 -16.28 -33.86 -37.74
N THR A 246 -15.67 -32.75 -37.34
CA THR A 246 -14.91 -32.61 -36.11
C THR A 246 -15.87 -32.59 -34.93
N THR A 247 -16.19 -33.76 -34.37
CA THR A 247 -16.74 -33.89 -33.02
C THR A 247 -15.58 -34.06 -32.04
N ALA A 248 -14.81 -32.99 -31.84
CA ALA A 248 -13.97 -32.90 -30.66
C ALA A 248 -14.88 -32.47 -29.49
N ARG A 249 -15.17 -33.39 -28.56
CA ARG A 249 -15.70 -33.01 -27.25
C ARG A 249 -14.65 -32.12 -26.57
N PRO A 250 -15.00 -30.94 -26.03
CA PRO A 250 -14.07 -30.22 -25.18
C PRO A 250 -13.90 -31.03 -23.90
N ARG A 251 -12.65 -31.36 -23.55
CA ARG A 251 -12.32 -31.90 -22.23
C ARG A 251 -12.61 -30.80 -21.20
N ILE A 252 -13.45 -31.12 -20.24
CA ILE A 252 -13.78 -30.28 -19.07
C ILE A 252 -12.57 -30.14 -18.10
N ASP A 253 -11.47 -30.85 -18.34
CA ASP A 253 -10.26 -30.82 -17.49
C ASP A 253 -9.51 -29.47 -17.47
N ASN A 254 -9.87 -28.50 -18.31
CA ASN A 254 -9.16 -27.22 -18.39
C ASN A 254 -9.68 -26.12 -17.44
N LEU A 255 -10.69 -26.40 -16.61
CA LEU A 255 -11.19 -25.47 -15.58
C LEU A 255 -10.49 -25.62 -14.22
N SER A 256 -9.72 -26.68 -14.02
CA SER A 256 -9.13 -27.03 -12.71
C SER A 256 -7.65 -26.61 -12.54
N GLY A 257 -7.09 -25.84 -13.49
CA GLY A 257 -5.64 -25.70 -13.64
C GLY A 257 -5.02 -24.30 -13.51
N GLU A 258 -5.81 -23.23 -13.31
CA GLU A 258 -5.35 -21.87 -12.93
C GLU A 258 -6.59 -20.94 -12.91
N LEU A 259 -7.36 -20.95 -11.82
CA LEU A 259 -8.36 -19.89 -11.63
C LEU A 259 -7.64 -18.57 -11.29
N SER A 260 -8.18 -17.48 -11.83
CA SER A 260 -7.62 -16.13 -11.98
C SER A 260 -7.23 -15.42 -10.69
N SER A 261 -6.23 -15.93 -9.98
CA SER A 261 -5.65 -15.23 -8.85
C SER A 261 -4.92 -13.98 -9.33
N ILE A 262 -5.42 -12.81 -8.92
CA ILE A 262 -4.77 -11.53 -9.20
C ILE A 262 -3.45 -11.50 -8.43
N LYS A 263 -2.32 -11.55 -9.15
CA LYS A 263 -0.99 -11.37 -8.55
C LYS A 263 -0.74 -9.89 -8.30
N PHE A 264 -1.10 -9.43 -7.10
CA PHE A 264 -0.78 -8.08 -6.65
C PHE A 264 0.75 -7.93 -6.52
N PRO A 265 1.34 -6.80 -6.95
CA PRO A 265 2.79 -6.67 -6.93
C PRO A 265 3.33 -6.62 -5.49
N ASP A 266 4.25 -7.52 -5.16
CA ASP A 266 5.08 -7.37 -3.97
C ASP A 266 6.09 -6.24 -4.20
N MET A 267 6.02 -5.20 -3.39
CA MET A 267 6.98 -4.09 -3.43
C MET A 267 8.33 -4.55 -2.89
N LYS A 268 9.18 -5.08 -3.78
CA LYS A 268 10.55 -5.54 -3.48
C LYS A 268 11.62 -4.43 -3.66
N GLY A 269 11.20 -3.20 -3.95
CA GLY A 269 12.10 -2.05 -4.09
C GLY A 269 12.50 -1.46 -2.74
N SER A 270 13.76 -1.10 -2.57
CA SER A 270 14.22 -0.36 -1.38
C SER A 270 13.69 1.08 -1.41
N GLY A 271 13.00 1.51 -0.35
CA GLY A 271 12.43 2.86 -0.23
C GLY A 271 11.17 2.93 0.64
N VAL A 272 10.62 4.13 0.81
CA VAL A 272 9.34 4.37 1.51
C VAL A 272 8.20 4.24 0.50
N THR A 273 7.27 3.31 0.72
CA THR A 273 6.10 3.10 -0.14
C THR A 273 4.81 3.42 0.61
N VAL A 274 3.82 4.00 -0.08
CA VAL A 274 2.49 4.24 0.50
C VAL A 274 1.63 2.98 0.39
N ARG A 275 0.87 2.65 1.44
CA ARG A 275 0.09 1.41 1.52
C ARG A 275 -0.96 1.29 0.40
N SER A 276 -1.53 2.40 -0.08
CA SER A 276 -2.47 2.44 -1.22
C SER A 276 -1.89 1.84 -2.51
N GLN A 277 -0.56 1.83 -2.70
CA GLN A 277 0.04 1.20 -3.88
C GLN A 277 -0.20 -0.31 -3.93
N ARG A 278 -0.41 -0.97 -2.78
CA ARG A 278 -0.73 -2.41 -2.68
C ARG A 278 -2.14 -2.74 -3.18
N MET A 279 -3.01 -1.73 -3.29
CA MET A 279 -4.38 -1.89 -3.78
C MET A 279 -4.51 -1.61 -5.28
N LYS A 280 -3.43 -1.22 -5.96
CA LYS A 280 -3.49 -0.93 -7.40
C LYS A 280 -3.59 -2.24 -8.19
N LEU A 281 -4.62 -2.34 -9.05
CA LEU A 281 -4.78 -3.49 -9.94
C LEU A 281 -3.61 -3.56 -10.93
N PRO A 282 -3.00 -4.75 -11.11
CA PRO A 282 -2.00 -5.00 -12.14
C PRO A 282 -2.48 -4.68 -13.55
N ALA A 283 -1.56 -4.20 -14.40
CA ALA A 283 -1.87 -3.89 -15.81
C ALA A 283 -2.21 -5.13 -16.65
N ASN A 284 -1.82 -6.33 -16.22
CA ASN A 284 -2.07 -7.59 -16.93
C ASN A 284 -3.54 -8.06 -16.88
N ILE A 285 -4.38 -7.51 -16.01
CA ILE A 285 -5.81 -7.84 -15.92
C ILE A 285 -6.58 -7.35 -17.16
N GLY A 286 -6.12 -6.26 -17.78
CA GLY A 286 -6.77 -5.65 -18.94
C GLY A 286 -8.02 -4.82 -18.57
N GLN A 287 -8.36 -3.86 -19.44
CA GLN A 287 -9.39 -2.84 -19.16
C GLN A 287 -10.80 -3.42 -19.01
N LYS A 288 -11.15 -4.47 -19.76
CA LYS A 288 -12.49 -5.08 -19.73
C LYS A 288 -12.78 -5.72 -18.37
N LYS A 289 -11.85 -6.53 -17.86
CA LYS A 289 -11.94 -7.17 -16.55
C LYS A 289 -11.91 -6.15 -15.41
N MET A 290 -11.09 -5.10 -15.54
CA MET A 290 -11.04 -4.00 -14.57
C MET A 290 -12.39 -3.30 -14.42
N LYS A 291 -13.04 -2.94 -15.53
CA LYS A 291 -14.38 -2.37 -15.52
C LYS A 291 -15.46 -3.31 -14.97
N ALA A 292 -15.34 -4.61 -15.23
CA ALA A 292 -16.26 -5.60 -14.67
C ALA A 292 -16.16 -5.65 -13.13
N ILE A 293 -14.94 -5.58 -12.58
CA ILE A 293 -14.73 -5.51 -11.13
C ILE A 293 -15.34 -4.22 -10.56
N GLU A 294 -15.13 -3.07 -11.21
CA GLU A 294 -15.72 -1.79 -10.78
C GLU A 294 -17.26 -1.83 -10.78
N GLN A 295 -17.86 -2.41 -11.82
CA GLN A 295 -19.31 -2.59 -11.93
C GLN A 295 -19.85 -3.48 -10.81
N LEU A 296 -19.20 -4.62 -10.53
CA LEU A 296 -19.60 -5.53 -9.46
C LEU A 296 -19.46 -4.89 -8.07
N LEU A 297 -18.42 -4.09 -7.85
CA LEU A 297 -18.27 -3.32 -6.61
C LEU A 297 -19.39 -2.29 -6.44
N GLN A 298 -19.80 -1.65 -7.54
CA GLN A 298 -20.93 -0.70 -7.55
C GLN A 298 -22.26 -1.41 -7.24
N GLU A 299 -22.49 -2.60 -7.79
CA GLU A 299 -23.68 -3.42 -7.51
C GLU A 299 -23.75 -3.84 -6.02
N LEU A 300 -22.60 -4.14 -5.41
CA LEU A 300 -22.50 -4.47 -3.98
C LEU A 300 -22.52 -3.24 -3.06
N GLY A 301 -22.55 -2.02 -3.60
CA GLY A 301 -22.51 -0.78 -2.82
C GLY A 301 -21.18 -0.54 -2.10
N ILE A 302 -20.08 -1.13 -2.59
CA ILE A 302 -18.75 -1.02 -1.97
C ILE A 302 -17.97 0.11 -2.65
N GLU A 303 -17.36 0.99 -1.83
CA GLU A 303 -16.51 2.07 -2.33
C GLU A 303 -15.31 1.52 -3.11
N ALA A 304 -15.04 2.07 -4.31
CA ALA A 304 -13.95 1.62 -5.18
C ALA A 304 -12.54 1.96 -4.66
N ASN A 305 -12.43 2.98 -3.80
CA ASN A 305 -11.17 3.49 -3.26
C ASN A 305 -11.22 3.61 -1.72
N PRO A 306 -11.38 2.48 -0.98
CA PRO A 306 -11.49 2.55 0.47
C PRO A 306 -10.17 2.97 1.10
N MET A 307 -10.24 3.44 2.36
CA MET A 307 -9.05 3.88 3.10
C MET A 307 -8.00 2.75 3.18
N PRO A 308 -6.74 2.99 2.76
CA PRO A 308 -5.72 1.95 2.65
C PRO A 308 -5.11 1.62 4.02
N THR A 309 -5.87 0.97 4.90
CA THR A 309 -5.36 0.31 6.11
C THR A 309 -4.80 -1.08 5.77
N GLU A 310 -4.09 -1.72 6.70
CA GLU A 310 -3.45 -3.02 6.45
C GLU A 310 -4.47 -4.12 6.15
N GLU A 311 -5.45 -4.26 7.05
CA GLU A 311 -6.55 -5.20 6.92
C GLU A 311 -7.39 -4.90 5.68
N MET A 312 -7.67 -3.62 5.41
CA MET A 312 -8.45 -3.22 4.23
C MET A 312 -7.72 -3.60 2.94
N CYS A 313 -6.41 -3.40 2.84
CA CYS A 313 -5.66 -3.79 1.65
C CYS A 313 -5.75 -5.29 1.38
N THR A 314 -5.70 -6.12 2.43
CA THR A 314 -5.79 -7.58 2.31
C THR A 314 -7.19 -7.99 1.86
N HIS A 315 -8.23 -7.63 2.63
CA HIS A 315 -9.60 -8.05 2.34
C HIS A 315 -10.12 -7.49 1.01
N PHE A 316 -9.77 -6.24 0.66
CA PHE A 316 -10.20 -5.64 -0.60
C PHE A 316 -9.50 -6.25 -1.82
N ASN A 317 -8.26 -6.74 -1.67
CA ASN A 317 -7.56 -7.45 -2.74
C ASN A 317 -8.13 -8.87 -2.95
N GLU A 318 -8.46 -9.56 -1.85
CA GLU A 318 -9.10 -10.87 -1.86
C GLU A 318 -10.48 -10.79 -2.53
N LEU A 319 -11.34 -9.87 -2.07
CA LEU A 319 -12.65 -9.61 -2.68
C LEU A 319 -12.56 -9.37 -4.19
N ARG A 320 -11.62 -8.54 -4.65
CA ARG A 320 -11.48 -8.26 -6.09
C ARG A 320 -10.99 -9.46 -6.90
N SER A 321 -10.27 -10.38 -6.27
CA SER A 321 -9.90 -11.66 -6.90
C SER A 321 -11.12 -12.56 -7.03
N ASP A 322 -11.97 -12.62 -6.00
CA ASP A 322 -13.23 -13.38 -6.02
C ASP A 322 -14.23 -12.81 -7.04
N LEU A 323 -14.34 -11.49 -7.14
CA LEU A 323 -15.19 -10.82 -8.13
C LEU A 323 -14.72 -11.11 -9.56
N LEU A 324 -13.40 -11.18 -9.79
CA LEU A 324 -12.86 -11.53 -11.09
C LEU A 324 -13.17 -13.00 -11.44
N LEU A 325 -13.04 -13.90 -10.47
CA LEU A 325 -13.41 -15.30 -10.62
C LEU A 325 -14.90 -15.43 -10.96
N LEU A 326 -15.79 -14.74 -10.22
CA LEU A 326 -17.22 -14.74 -10.48
C LEU A 326 -17.54 -14.27 -11.91
N TYR A 327 -16.87 -13.21 -12.38
CA TYR A 327 -17.02 -12.72 -13.74
C TYR A 327 -16.64 -13.78 -14.80
N GLU A 328 -15.54 -14.50 -14.59
CA GLU A 328 -15.09 -15.56 -15.50
C GLU A 328 -16.02 -16.77 -15.46
N LEU A 329 -16.53 -17.15 -14.29
CA LEU A 329 -17.50 -18.23 -14.14
C LEU A 329 -18.83 -17.89 -14.81
N LYS A 330 -19.33 -16.65 -14.66
CA LYS A 330 -20.52 -16.18 -15.40
C LYS A 330 -20.31 -16.28 -16.90
N ALA A 331 -19.15 -15.85 -17.41
CA ALA A 331 -18.84 -15.95 -18.83
C ALA A 331 -18.75 -17.41 -19.32
N ALA A 332 -18.14 -18.31 -18.54
CA ALA A 332 -18.06 -19.73 -18.86
C ALA A 332 -19.45 -20.38 -18.87
N MET A 333 -20.30 -20.04 -17.91
CA MET A 333 -21.68 -20.52 -17.82
C MET A 333 -22.49 -20.11 -19.06
N THR A 334 -22.47 -18.83 -19.44
CA THR A 334 -23.15 -18.36 -20.66
C THR A 334 -22.66 -19.07 -21.92
N ASN A 335 -21.37 -19.40 -21.99
CA ASN A 335 -20.81 -20.17 -23.11
C ASN A 335 -21.36 -21.60 -23.13
N CYS A 336 -21.42 -22.26 -21.98
CA CYS A 336 -21.99 -23.60 -21.84
C CYS A 336 -23.49 -23.61 -22.20
N GLU A 337 -24.26 -22.60 -21.78
CA GLU A 337 -25.67 -22.43 -22.13
C GLU A 337 -25.87 -22.30 -23.64
N PHE A 338 -25.05 -21.46 -24.28
CA PHE A 338 -25.07 -21.30 -25.73
C PHE A 338 -24.75 -22.60 -26.46
N GLU A 339 -23.73 -23.35 -26.03
CA GLU A 339 -23.39 -24.65 -26.61
C GLU A 339 -24.53 -25.66 -26.44
N LEU A 340 -25.15 -25.70 -25.27
CA LEU A 340 -26.29 -26.58 -24.98
C LEU A 340 -27.47 -26.28 -25.90
N GLN A 341 -27.81 -25.00 -26.09
CA GLN A 341 -28.87 -24.56 -26.99
C GLN A 341 -28.54 -24.89 -28.44
N ALA A 342 -27.29 -24.66 -28.88
CA ALA A 342 -26.83 -25.02 -30.22
C ALA A 342 -26.95 -26.53 -30.48
N MET A 343 -26.56 -27.37 -29.51
CA MET A 343 -26.68 -28.83 -29.60
C MET A 343 -28.14 -29.29 -29.64
N ARG A 344 -29.03 -28.64 -28.88
CA ARG A 344 -30.47 -28.90 -28.94
C ARG A 344 -31.02 -28.64 -30.34
N HIS A 345 -30.71 -27.49 -30.94
CA HIS A 345 -31.15 -27.17 -32.30
C HIS A 345 -30.62 -28.16 -33.34
N GLN A 346 -29.35 -28.58 -33.24
CA GLN A 346 -28.78 -29.60 -34.13
C GLN A 346 -29.48 -30.96 -34.00
N TYR A 347 -29.85 -31.34 -32.78
CA TYR A 347 -30.58 -32.58 -32.52
C TYR A 347 -31.99 -32.55 -33.11
N GLU A 348 -32.73 -31.45 -32.91
CA GLU A 348 -34.08 -31.26 -33.45
C GLU A 348 -34.09 -31.22 -34.99
N ALA A 349 -33.06 -30.62 -35.61
CA ALA A 349 -32.89 -30.63 -37.07
C ALA A 349 -32.60 -32.04 -37.63
N SER A 350 -31.87 -32.88 -36.88
CA SER A 350 -31.53 -34.24 -37.29
C SER A 350 -32.68 -35.23 -37.05
N ASN A 351 -33.55 -34.96 -36.07
CA ASN A 351 -34.65 -35.82 -35.66
C ASN A 351 -35.99 -35.04 -35.59
N PRO A 352 -36.66 -34.81 -36.74
CA PRO A 352 -37.91 -34.06 -36.78
C PRO A 352 -38.98 -34.63 -35.83
N GLY A 353 -39.55 -33.79 -34.98
CA GLY A 353 -40.58 -34.17 -33.99
C GLY A 353 -40.06 -34.71 -32.66
N LYS A 354 -38.73 -34.72 -32.42
CA LYS A 354 -38.14 -35.10 -31.12
C LYS A 354 -37.27 -33.95 -30.57
N THR A 355 -37.55 -33.52 -29.34
CA THR A 355 -36.72 -32.53 -28.62
C THR A 355 -35.72 -33.22 -27.69
N LEU A 356 -34.52 -32.66 -27.60
CA LEU A 356 -33.49 -33.08 -26.65
C LEU A 356 -33.96 -32.74 -25.22
N GLN A 357 -34.19 -33.76 -24.40
CA GLN A 357 -34.56 -33.57 -22.99
C GLN A 357 -33.32 -33.21 -22.17
N ILE A 358 -33.21 -31.95 -21.76
CA ILE A 358 -32.12 -31.45 -20.91
C ILE A 358 -32.52 -31.70 -19.44
N PRO A 359 -31.67 -32.37 -18.63
CA PRO A 359 -31.91 -32.52 -17.20
C PRO A 359 -32.12 -31.17 -16.52
N LYS A 360 -33.15 -31.05 -15.66
CA LYS A 360 -33.51 -29.79 -14.97
C LYS A 360 -32.37 -29.15 -14.18
N ILE A 361 -31.41 -29.96 -13.70
CA ILE A 361 -30.22 -29.49 -12.97
C ILE A 361 -29.25 -28.66 -13.84
N LEU A 362 -29.38 -28.73 -15.16
CA LEU A 362 -28.55 -28.00 -16.12
C LEU A 362 -29.27 -26.79 -16.73
N LEU A 363 -30.50 -26.52 -16.31
CA LEU A 363 -31.23 -25.31 -16.71
C LEU A 363 -30.90 -24.20 -15.70
N PRO A 364 -30.75 -22.94 -16.16
CA PRO A 364 -30.52 -21.82 -15.25
C PRO A 364 -31.70 -21.68 -14.28
N ASP A 365 -31.40 -21.39 -13.02
CA ASP A 365 -32.43 -21.11 -12.02
C ASP A 365 -33.25 -19.89 -12.45
N PRO A 366 -34.58 -19.90 -12.27
CA PRO A 366 -35.41 -18.76 -12.57
C PRO A 366 -34.98 -17.55 -11.71
N PRO A 367 -35.10 -16.31 -12.23
CA PRO A 367 -34.78 -15.12 -11.45
C PRO A 367 -35.61 -15.11 -10.16
N GLU A 368 -34.98 -14.74 -9.04
CA GLU A 368 -35.60 -14.75 -7.72
C GLU A 368 -36.95 -14.01 -7.74
N GLY A 369 -38.04 -14.78 -7.55
CA GLY A 369 -39.41 -14.26 -7.49
C GLY A 369 -40.40 -14.78 -8.55
N ALA A 370 -39.97 -15.56 -9.54
CA ALA A 370 -40.89 -16.09 -10.56
C ALA A 370 -41.61 -17.38 -10.10
N THR A 371 -42.93 -17.44 -10.33
CA THR A 371 -43.72 -18.65 -10.05
C THR A 371 -43.45 -19.75 -11.08
N SER A 372 -43.66 -21.02 -10.70
CA SER A 372 -43.34 -22.20 -11.52
C SER A 372 -44.03 -22.25 -12.90
N GLU A 373 -45.07 -21.45 -13.12
CA GLU A 373 -45.74 -21.33 -14.42
C GLU A 373 -45.04 -20.33 -15.37
N GLU A 374 -44.44 -19.25 -14.85
CA GLU A 374 -43.71 -18.25 -15.64
C GLU A 374 -42.34 -18.78 -16.12
N ALA A 375 -41.67 -19.60 -15.31
CA ALA A 375 -40.42 -20.26 -15.69
C ALA A 375 -40.60 -21.21 -16.90
N ASN A 376 -41.73 -21.92 -16.96
CA ASN A 376 -42.06 -22.83 -18.06
C ASN A 376 -42.49 -22.11 -19.35
N ALA A 377 -43.05 -20.90 -19.23
CA ALA A 377 -43.39 -20.05 -20.37
C ALA A 377 -42.13 -19.42 -21.01
N THR A 378 -41.17 -19.01 -20.18
CA THR A 378 -39.94 -18.35 -20.64
C THR A 378 -39.04 -19.30 -21.45
N ILE A 379 -38.95 -20.58 -21.04
CA ILE A 379 -38.23 -21.64 -21.78
C ILE A 379 -38.86 -21.95 -23.15
N LYS A 380 -40.16 -21.68 -23.33
CA LYS A 380 -40.85 -21.84 -24.63
C LYS A 380 -40.66 -20.63 -25.56
N THR A 381 -40.44 -19.44 -25.02
CA THR A 381 -40.30 -18.21 -25.82
C THR A 381 -38.89 -17.94 -26.34
N GLU A 382 -37.84 -18.58 -25.81
CA GLU A 382 -36.49 -18.54 -26.38
C GLU A 382 -36.29 -19.50 -27.58
N ILE A 383 -37.39 -19.91 -28.22
CA ILE A 383 -37.36 -20.46 -29.57
C ILE A 383 -37.14 -19.27 -30.52
N ILE A 384 -35.88 -18.94 -30.79
CA ILE A 384 -35.55 -17.98 -31.84
C ILE A 384 -35.78 -18.68 -33.19
N ASP A 385 -36.85 -18.31 -33.87
CA ASP A 385 -37.14 -18.71 -35.25
C ASP A 385 -36.16 -18.00 -36.20
N VAL A 386 -35.03 -18.66 -36.49
CA VAL A 386 -34.05 -18.22 -37.50
C VAL A 386 -34.08 -19.16 -38.71
N VAL A 387 -35.24 -19.35 -39.36
CA VAL A 387 -35.24 -19.66 -40.79
C VAL A 387 -36.51 -19.12 -41.44
N GLY A 388 -36.38 -18.06 -42.25
CA GLY A 388 -37.43 -17.65 -43.18
C GLY A 388 -37.76 -18.81 -44.12
N SER A 389 -38.98 -19.34 -43.99
CA SER A 389 -39.52 -20.36 -44.89
C SER A 389 -39.75 -19.73 -46.28
N PRO A 390 -39.28 -20.34 -47.38
CA PRO A 390 -39.62 -19.86 -48.71
C PRO A 390 -41.07 -20.22 -49.00
N SER A 391 -41.86 -19.22 -49.37
CA SER A 391 -43.23 -19.39 -49.85
C SER A 391 -43.23 -20.25 -51.12
N HIS A 392 -43.74 -21.47 -51.03
CA HIS A 392 -44.20 -22.20 -52.21
C HIS A 392 -45.56 -21.65 -52.61
N SER A 393 -45.55 -20.82 -53.66
CA SER A 393 -46.71 -20.60 -54.51
C SER A 393 -46.87 -21.81 -55.42
N THR A 394 -48.01 -22.50 -55.32
CA THR A 394 -48.55 -23.31 -56.41
C THR A 394 -50.06 -23.29 -56.37
N ALA A 395 -50.60 -22.78 -57.49
CA ALA A 395 -51.95 -22.89 -58.05
C ALA A 395 -53.12 -22.29 -57.24
#